data_AF-A0A966HLV7-F1
#
_entry.id   AF-A0A966HLV7-F1
#
_cell.length_a   1.000
_cell.length_b   1.000
_cell.length_c   1.000
_cell.angle_alpha   90.00
_cell.angle_beta   90.00
_cell.angle_gamma   90.00
#
_symmetry.space_group_name_H-M   'P 1'
#
loop_
_entity.id
_entity.type
_entity.pdbx_description
1 polymer ?
#
loop_
_entity_poly.entity_id
_entity_poly.type
_entity_poly.pdbx_seq_one_letter_code
_entity_poly.pdbx_strand_id
1 'polypeptide(L)'
;ALDLNAIIQKTSDSSAGATSLTVSGVSDLGANVNTSGIQTYTGAVTLSGADRTLKGSTITNSSTITGATFSLTETGNAVINGAISGVNIFSVSGTTSVGADVSTTGTQTYSGAVTVNGAARTLTTTGDNVTFSSTVNSDSGGARNLTIATGTAATVQFNGTVGNTYALGAIAITGTSAALDLNAAITNATSLSVSGASDLGANVTTTGNSQTYSGPVTLSTNTTLTDAGNILFSSTVDGAYSLTIVNTSSGNITFTGAVGGTTPLTGLDITTNTLTAAAIKSTGTLSVNNALASSITGIISDGTTALAVTKSGVGTLTLSGANTYTGLTTVSAGSLTYGNNDVISTGGVTVNGSTAILALGSFTDSVGAVTLTQGQITGTGSSTQGILTSTSGFTLNPASGTVTVTANLAGAVNKLLKELLVEQEIYIKA
;
A
#
# COMPACT_ATOMS: atom_id res chain seq x y z
N ALA A 1 -18.75 -29.58 36.98
CA ALA A 1 -17.49 -29.20 36.31
C ALA A 1 -16.69 -30.48 36.12
N LEU A 2 -16.18 -30.74 34.91
CA LEU A 2 -15.19 -31.81 34.74
C LEU A 2 -13.85 -31.17 35.09
N ASP A 3 -13.24 -31.64 36.17
CA ASP A 3 -11.91 -31.21 36.56
C ASP A 3 -10.88 -32.01 35.75
N LEU A 4 -10.14 -31.34 34.86
CA LEU A 4 -9.10 -31.92 34.02
C LEU A 4 -7.70 -31.73 34.64
N ASN A 5 -7.61 -31.64 35.97
CA ASN A 5 -6.35 -31.57 36.71
C ASN A 5 -5.41 -32.78 36.51
N ALA A 6 -5.91 -33.89 35.95
CA ALA A 6 -5.09 -35.03 35.56
C ALA A 6 -4.57 -34.88 34.11
N ILE A 7 -3.27 -35.10 33.92
CA ILE A 7 -2.66 -35.22 32.59
C ILE A 7 -3.37 -36.35 31.81
N ILE A 8 -4.15 -36.01 30.77
CA ILE A 8 -4.66 -36.99 29.81
C ILE A 8 -3.54 -37.26 28.78
N GLN A 9 -2.37 -37.74 29.25
CA GLN A 9 -1.26 -38.21 28.39
C GLN A 9 -0.69 -39.57 28.81
N LYS A 10 -0.33 -40.31 27.76
CA LYS A 10 0.62 -41.43 27.70
C LYS A 10 2.05 -40.92 27.98
N THR A 11 2.70 -41.40 29.03
CA THR A 11 4.17 -41.36 29.17
C THR A 11 4.76 -42.59 28.48
N SER A 12 5.35 -42.38 27.30
CA SER A 12 6.16 -43.27 26.44
C SER A 12 5.89 -44.78 26.24
N ASP A 13 5.32 -45.60 27.12
CA ASP A 13 5.29 -47.08 26.92
C ASP A 13 3.97 -47.81 27.27
N SER A 14 2.80 -47.25 26.90
CA SER A 14 1.52 -47.98 27.02
C SER A 14 0.46 -47.52 26.01
N SER A 15 -0.35 -48.47 25.55
CA SER A 15 -1.52 -48.26 24.67
C SER A 15 -2.75 -47.87 25.49
N ALA A 16 -2.95 -46.57 25.74
CA ALA A 16 -4.25 -45.94 26.00
C ALA A 16 -4.10 -44.40 26.08
N GLY A 17 -4.31 -43.71 24.96
CA GLY A 17 -4.70 -42.29 24.91
C GLY A 17 -6.04 -42.21 24.18
N ALA A 18 -6.90 -41.26 24.53
CA ALA A 18 -8.19 -41.15 23.85
C ALA A 18 -7.96 -40.79 22.37
N THR A 19 -8.61 -41.53 21.45
CA THR A 19 -8.59 -41.17 20.03
C THR A 19 -9.23 -39.80 19.83
N SER A 20 -10.32 -39.51 20.52
CA SER A 20 -10.98 -38.20 20.50
C SER A 20 -11.47 -37.84 21.90
N LEU A 21 -11.64 -36.55 22.16
CA LEU A 21 -12.17 -36.01 23.41
C LEU A 21 -13.33 -35.07 23.12
N THR A 22 -14.41 -35.18 23.90
CA THR A 22 -15.49 -34.18 23.93
C THR A 22 -15.75 -33.75 25.36
N VAL A 23 -15.74 -32.44 25.61
CA VAL A 23 -15.94 -31.82 26.92
C VAL A 23 -17.09 -30.84 26.84
N SER A 24 -18.21 -31.17 27.50
CA SER A 24 -19.47 -30.39 27.39
C SER A 24 -19.82 -29.54 28.58
N GLY A 25 -19.19 -29.78 29.74
CA GLY A 25 -19.36 -28.95 30.93
C GLY A 25 -18.31 -27.85 31.04
N VAL A 26 -18.56 -26.88 31.91
CA VAL A 26 -17.52 -25.94 32.36
C VAL A 26 -16.35 -26.73 32.93
N SER A 27 -15.15 -26.42 32.47
CA SER A 27 -13.94 -27.18 32.77
C SER A 27 -12.80 -26.27 33.18
N ASP A 28 -12.10 -26.67 34.23
CA ASP A 28 -10.81 -26.13 34.60
C ASP A 28 -9.74 -27.05 34.00
N LEU A 29 -8.95 -26.50 33.08
CA LEU A 29 -7.94 -27.24 32.36
C LEU A 29 -6.61 -27.03 33.07
N GLY A 30 -6.32 -27.87 34.05
CA GLY A 30 -5.09 -27.88 34.86
C GLY A 30 -3.89 -28.60 34.25
N ALA A 31 -4.07 -29.31 33.13
CA ALA A 31 -3.02 -30.10 32.48
C ALA A 31 -3.10 -30.06 30.94
N ASN A 32 -2.02 -30.51 30.29
CA ASN A 32 -2.00 -30.70 28.83
C ASN A 32 -2.92 -31.87 28.42
N VAL A 33 -3.49 -31.78 27.22
CA VAL A 33 -4.35 -32.83 26.64
C VAL A 33 -3.80 -33.30 25.32
N ASN A 34 -3.60 -34.60 25.17
CA ASN A 34 -3.05 -35.21 23.96
C ASN A 34 -3.97 -36.32 23.46
N THR A 35 -4.50 -36.13 22.25
CA THR A 35 -5.32 -37.09 21.51
C THR A 35 -4.68 -37.33 20.14
N SER A 36 -4.93 -38.49 19.53
CA SER A 36 -4.52 -38.74 18.14
C SER A 36 -5.50 -38.16 17.11
N GLY A 37 -6.75 -37.98 17.50
CA GLY A 37 -7.85 -37.41 16.72
C GLY A 37 -8.38 -36.12 17.33
N ILE A 38 -9.69 -35.89 17.23
CA ILE A 38 -10.33 -34.59 17.47
C ILE A 38 -10.52 -34.31 18.97
N GLN A 39 -10.32 -33.06 19.37
CA GLN A 39 -10.76 -32.53 20.66
C GLN A 39 -11.89 -31.52 20.46
N THR A 40 -13.00 -31.67 21.18
CA THR A 40 -14.15 -30.76 21.11
C THR A 40 -14.50 -30.26 22.50
N TYR A 41 -14.42 -28.96 22.72
CA TYR A 41 -14.78 -28.28 23.96
C TYR A 41 -16.07 -27.48 23.71
N THR A 42 -17.22 -28.03 24.08
CA THR A 42 -18.52 -27.34 23.96
C THR A 42 -18.92 -26.59 25.22
N GLY A 43 -18.33 -26.91 26.37
CA GLY A 43 -18.41 -26.11 27.59
C GLY A 43 -17.27 -25.08 27.68
N ALA A 44 -17.46 -24.06 28.53
CA ALA A 44 -16.43 -23.04 28.77
C ALA A 44 -15.19 -23.65 29.45
N VAL A 45 -14.00 -23.21 29.05
CA VAL A 45 -12.71 -23.69 29.57
C VAL A 45 -11.95 -22.55 30.23
N THR A 46 -11.37 -22.79 31.39
CA THR A 46 -10.39 -21.90 32.03
C THR A 46 -9.04 -22.62 32.14
N LEU A 47 -7.92 -21.97 31.81
CA LEU A 47 -6.59 -22.54 32.01
C LEU A 47 -6.11 -22.24 33.44
N SER A 48 -5.40 -23.18 34.09
CA SER A 48 -4.96 -23.01 35.48
C SER A 48 -3.59 -23.60 35.84
N GLY A 49 -2.77 -22.87 36.59
CA GLY A 49 -1.53 -23.39 37.20
C GLY A 49 -0.27 -23.37 36.31
N ALA A 50 -0.39 -23.35 34.97
CA ALA A 50 0.71 -23.19 34.01
C ALA A 50 0.17 -23.06 32.57
N ASP A 51 1.07 -22.81 31.62
CA ASP A 51 0.80 -22.87 30.18
C ASP A 51 0.24 -24.24 29.76
N ARG A 52 -0.61 -24.24 28.73
CA ARG A 52 -1.28 -25.44 28.23
C ARG A 52 -0.96 -25.75 26.77
N THR A 53 -0.78 -27.04 26.50
CA THR A 53 -0.73 -27.60 25.16
C THR A 53 -1.90 -28.54 24.94
N LEU A 54 -2.68 -28.28 23.89
CA LEU A 54 -3.69 -29.17 23.34
C LEU A 54 -3.13 -29.78 22.06
N LYS A 55 -2.98 -31.11 22.01
CA LYS A 55 -2.48 -31.82 20.84
C LYS A 55 -3.55 -32.76 20.29
N GLY A 56 -3.92 -32.57 19.03
CA GLY A 56 -4.94 -33.37 18.35
C GLY A 56 -4.88 -33.16 16.83
N SER A 57 -5.70 -33.88 16.07
CA SER A 57 -5.82 -33.60 14.63
C SER A 57 -6.52 -32.27 14.38
N THR A 58 -7.61 -32.02 15.13
CA THR A 58 -8.34 -30.76 15.18
C THR A 58 -8.77 -30.49 16.61
N ILE A 59 -8.54 -29.28 17.10
CA ILE A 59 -9.00 -28.75 18.37
C ILE A 59 -10.15 -27.79 18.06
N THR A 60 -11.32 -28.02 18.64
CA THR A 60 -12.50 -27.18 18.46
C THR A 60 -12.97 -26.65 19.80
N ASN A 61 -13.03 -25.33 19.95
CA ASN A 61 -13.73 -24.71 21.08
C ASN A 61 -15.01 -24.06 20.58
N SER A 62 -16.15 -24.53 21.08
CA SER A 62 -17.49 -23.99 20.77
C SER A 62 -18.02 -23.05 21.85
N SER A 63 -17.31 -22.95 22.97
CA SER A 63 -17.51 -21.96 24.01
C SER A 63 -16.20 -21.25 24.32
N THR A 64 -16.22 -20.37 25.33
CA THR A 64 -15.06 -19.54 25.66
C THR A 64 -13.88 -20.36 26.18
N ILE A 65 -12.67 -19.92 25.83
CA ILE A 65 -11.45 -20.29 26.55
C ILE A 65 -10.91 -19.04 27.25
N THR A 66 -10.71 -19.13 28.56
CA THR A 66 -10.10 -18.07 29.37
C THR A 66 -8.72 -18.50 29.83
N GLY A 67 -7.69 -17.74 29.45
CA GLY A 67 -6.30 -18.12 29.69
C GLY A 67 -5.77 -17.87 31.09
N ALA A 68 -6.42 -17.01 31.89
CA ALA A 68 -5.91 -16.60 33.22
C ALA A 68 -4.41 -16.20 33.21
N THR A 69 -3.96 -15.53 32.14
CA THR A 69 -2.56 -15.16 31.82
C THR A 69 -1.62 -16.32 31.45
N PHE A 70 -2.12 -17.54 31.35
CA PHE A 70 -1.37 -18.67 30.80
C PHE A 70 -1.43 -18.68 29.27
N SER A 71 -0.38 -19.25 28.67
CA SER A 71 -0.30 -19.47 27.23
C SER A 71 -1.07 -20.72 26.82
N LEU A 72 -1.58 -20.72 25.59
CA LEU A 72 -2.26 -21.85 24.96
C LEU A 72 -1.60 -22.17 23.62
N THR A 73 -1.08 -23.38 23.51
CA THR A 73 -0.55 -23.94 22.26
C THR A 73 -1.45 -25.05 21.76
N GLU A 74 -1.95 -24.91 20.53
CA GLU A 74 -2.68 -25.95 19.81
C GLU A 74 -1.76 -26.61 18.77
N THR A 75 -1.37 -27.85 19.05
CA THR A 75 -0.61 -28.69 18.12
C THR A 75 -1.59 -29.52 17.29
N GLY A 76 -2.02 -28.96 16.17
CA GLY A 76 -3.08 -29.49 15.32
C GLY A 76 -3.75 -28.37 14.54
N ASN A 77 -4.87 -28.68 13.88
CA ASN A 77 -5.75 -27.65 13.33
C ASN A 77 -6.60 -27.04 14.46
N ALA A 78 -6.99 -25.78 14.32
CA ALA A 78 -7.85 -25.06 15.26
C ALA A 78 -9.19 -24.67 14.61
N VAL A 79 -10.28 -24.84 15.35
CA VAL A 79 -11.62 -24.33 15.00
C VAL A 79 -12.14 -23.52 16.18
N ILE A 80 -12.07 -22.21 16.05
CA ILE A 80 -12.35 -21.25 17.11
C ILE A 80 -13.78 -20.73 16.96
N ASN A 81 -14.76 -21.46 17.50
CA ASN A 81 -16.17 -21.07 17.45
C ASN A 81 -16.61 -20.26 18.69
N GLY A 82 -15.84 -20.30 19.77
CA GLY A 82 -16.02 -19.45 20.96
C GLY A 82 -14.81 -18.55 21.18
N ALA A 83 -15.02 -17.42 21.87
CA ALA A 83 -13.95 -16.45 22.08
C ALA A 83 -12.81 -17.02 22.93
N ILE A 84 -11.57 -16.70 22.56
CA ILE A 84 -10.38 -16.96 23.37
C ILE A 84 -9.94 -15.65 24.00
N SER A 85 -9.77 -15.60 25.32
CA SER A 85 -9.47 -14.34 26.03
C SER A 85 -8.53 -14.57 27.21
N GLY A 86 -7.78 -13.54 27.60
CA GLY A 86 -6.89 -13.59 28.77
C GLY A 86 -5.75 -14.61 28.66
N VAL A 87 -5.48 -15.11 27.45
CA VAL A 87 -4.33 -15.98 27.15
C VAL A 87 -3.09 -15.11 27.00
N ASN A 88 -1.94 -15.56 27.49
CA ASN A 88 -0.69 -14.85 27.24
C ASN A 88 -0.22 -15.01 25.80
N ILE A 89 0.28 -16.19 25.43
CA ILE A 89 0.63 -16.50 24.04
C ILE A 89 -0.39 -17.48 23.48
N PHE A 90 -0.90 -17.21 22.28
CA PHE A 90 -1.72 -18.17 21.54
C PHE A 90 -1.00 -18.62 20.28
N SER A 91 -0.79 -19.93 20.12
CA SER A 91 -0.14 -20.48 18.93
C SER A 91 -0.86 -21.71 18.37
N VAL A 92 -0.98 -21.77 17.05
CA VAL A 92 -1.57 -22.91 16.32
C VAL A 92 -0.61 -23.39 15.25
N SER A 93 -0.29 -24.69 15.26
CA SER A 93 0.65 -25.27 14.29
C SER A 93 0.02 -25.62 12.93
N GLY A 94 -1.27 -25.95 12.91
CA GLY A 94 -2.03 -26.36 11.72
C GLY A 94 -2.92 -25.27 11.15
N THR A 95 -3.90 -25.65 10.34
CA THR A 95 -4.89 -24.70 9.78
C THR A 95 -5.77 -24.13 10.88
N THR A 96 -6.23 -22.89 10.73
CA THR A 96 -7.08 -22.22 11.72
C THR A 96 -8.34 -21.69 11.08
N SER A 97 -9.51 -22.09 11.59
CA SER A 97 -10.77 -21.41 11.32
C SER A 97 -11.10 -20.46 12.47
N VAL A 98 -11.00 -19.15 12.23
CA VAL A 98 -11.31 -18.10 13.20
C VAL A 98 -12.80 -17.76 13.08
N GLY A 99 -13.64 -18.46 13.84
CA GLY A 99 -15.09 -18.23 13.92
C GLY A 99 -15.51 -17.29 15.06
N ALA A 100 -14.60 -16.91 15.95
CA ALA A 100 -14.79 -15.98 17.05
C ALA A 100 -13.51 -15.17 17.30
N ASP A 101 -13.63 -14.13 18.12
CA ASP A 101 -12.52 -13.22 18.43
C ASP A 101 -11.47 -13.90 19.33
N VAL A 102 -10.21 -13.46 19.18
CA VAL A 102 -9.07 -13.95 19.97
C VAL A 102 -8.37 -12.75 20.60
N SER A 103 -8.30 -12.73 21.93
CA SER A 103 -7.62 -11.69 22.70
C SER A 103 -6.53 -12.32 23.56
N THR A 104 -5.30 -11.86 23.35
CA THR A 104 -4.14 -12.26 24.12
C THR A 104 -3.46 -11.05 24.77
N THR A 105 -2.65 -11.27 25.79
CA THR A 105 -1.73 -10.23 26.29
C THR A 105 -0.42 -10.21 25.49
N GLY A 106 0.05 -11.40 25.11
CA GLY A 106 1.24 -11.64 24.32
C GLY A 106 0.95 -12.01 22.86
N THR A 107 1.95 -12.61 22.20
CA THR A 107 1.96 -12.92 20.76
C THR A 107 0.84 -13.87 20.33
N GLN A 108 0.33 -13.65 19.12
CA GLN A 108 -0.49 -14.63 18.39
C GLN A 108 0.27 -15.18 17.18
N THR A 109 0.33 -16.51 17.05
CA THR A 109 1.02 -17.17 15.93
C THR A 109 0.12 -18.20 15.26
N TYR A 110 -0.10 -18.01 13.97
CA TYR A 110 -0.87 -18.92 13.12
C TYR A 110 0.05 -19.49 12.05
N SER A 111 0.55 -20.71 12.26
CA SER A 111 1.55 -21.31 11.37
C SER A 111 0.95 -21.88 10.09
N GLY A 112 -0.27 -22.43 10.14
CA GLY A 112 -0.99 -22.91 8.97
C GLY A 112 -1.91 -21.84 8.35
N ALA A 113 -2.61 -22.24 7.29
CA ALA A 113 -3.56 -21.36 6.61
C ALA A 113 -4.71 -20.95 7.54
N VAL A 114 -5.10 -19.69 7.47
CA VAL A 114 -6.17 -19.09 8.28
C VAL A 114 -7.39 -18.77 7.42
N THR A 115 -8.56 -19.16 7.92
CA THR A 115 -9.87 -18.78 7.38
C THR A 115 -10.60 -17.91 8.39
N VAL A 116 -10.91 -16.66 8.03
CA VAL A 116 -11.82 -15.78 8.78
C VAL A 116 -13.25 -16.24 8.48
N ASN A 117 -13.94 -16.75 9.49
CA ASN A 117 -15.18 -17.51 9.30
C ASN A 117 -16.41 -16.88 9.97
N GLY A 118 -17.55 -16.94 9.27
CA GLY A 118 -18.90 -16.61 9.75
C GLY A 118 -19.25 -15.13 9.73
N ALA A 119 -18.41 -14.28 10.30
CA ALA A 119 -18.61 -12.84 10.38
C ALA A 119 -17.28 -12.10 10.57
N ALA A 120 -17.33 -10.78 10.77
CA ALA A 120 -16.15 -9.97 11.07
C ALA A 120 -15.47 -10.44 12.36
N ARG A 121 -14.14 -10.62 12.32
CA ARG A 121 -13.34 -11.09 13.47
C ARG A 121 -12.35 -10.03 13.93
N THR A 122 -12.10 -10.03 15.23
CA THR A 122 -11.08 -9.21 15.87
C THR A 122 -10.04 -10.08 16.55
N LEU A 123 -8.78 -9.84 16.22
CA LEU A 123 -7.62 -10.38 16.92
C LEU A 123 -6.98 -9.26 17.72
N THR A 124 -6.82 -9.43 19.03
CA THR A 124 -6.29 -8.40 19.93
C THR A 124 -5.06 -8.89 20.68
N THR A 125 -3.99 -8.10 20.70
CA THR A 125 -2.84 -8.27 21.60
C THR A 125 -2.68 -7.02 22.46
N THR A 126 -2.15 -7.12 23.70
CA THR A 126 -1.88 -5.91 24.51
C THR A 126 -0.59 -5.18 24.14
N GLY A 127 0.24 -5.76 23.27
CA GLY A 127 1.47 -5.11 22.80
C GLY A 127 2.45 -5.97 22.01
N ASP A 128 2.04 -7.18 21.63
CA ASP A 128 2.89 -8.15 20.95
C ASP A 128 2.40 -8.46 19.54
N ASN A 129 3.23 -9.17 18.78
CA ASN A 129 3.01 -9.40 17.36
C ASN A 129 1.81 -10.33 17.09
N VAL A 130 1.24 -10.18 15.90
CA VAL A 130 0.34 -11.17 15.29
C VAL A 130 1.00 -11.65 14.00
N THR A 131 1.29 -12.94 13.90
CA THR A 131 1.99 -13.51 12.76
C THR A 131 1.15 -14.56 12.06
N PHE A 132 0.94 -14.35 10.76
CA PHE A 132 0.38 -15.34 9.84
C PHE A 132 1.50 -15.91 8.97
N SER A 133 1.88 -17.16 9.19
CA SER A 133 2.96 -17.81 8.43
C SER A 133 2.51 -18.33 7.07
N SER A 134 1.20 -18.42 6.83
CA SER A 134 0.60 -18.96 5.61
C SER A 134 -0.56 -18.07 5.14
N THR A 135 -1.39 -18.57 4.22
CA THR A 135 -2.47 -17.78 3.61
C THR A 135 -3.52 -17.34 4.63
N VAL A 136 -4.14 -16.19 4.36
CA VAL A 136 -5.29 -15.69 5.12
C VAL A 136 -6.44 -15.39 4.15
N ASN A 137 -7.56 -16.09 4.31
CA ASN A 137 -8.73 -15.96 3.43
C ASN A 137 -10.02 -15.77 4.25
N SER A 138 -11.07 -15.28 3.60
CA SER A 138 -12.42 -15.41 4.14
C SER A 138 -12.93 -16.83 3.96
N ASP A 139 -14.05 -17.15 4.59
CA ASP A 139 -14.87 -18.27 4.18
C ASP A 139 -15.56 -18.03 2.81
N SER A 140 -16.17 -19.08 2.26
CA SER A 140 -16.85 -19.05 0.96
C SER A 140 -18.20 -18.32 0.96
N GLY A 141 -18.71 -17.93 2.13
CA GLY A 141 -19.97 -17.18 2.28
C GLY A 141 -19.81 -15.68 2.04
N GLY A 142 -18.66 -15.23 1.53
CA GLY A 142 -18.38 -13.84 1.17
C GLY A 142 -17.25 -13.22 2.00
N ALA A 143 -16.90 -11.99 1.65
CA ALA A 143 -15.83 -11.26 2.30
C ALA A 143 -16.11 -11.03 3.80
N ARG A 144 -15.10 -11.28 4.65
CA ARG A 144 -15.14 -11.07 6.10
C ARG A 144 -14.12 -10.03 6.51
N ASN A 145 -14.54 -9.09 7.35
CA ASN A 145 -13.60 -8.11 7.89
C ASN A 145 -12.68 -8.78 8.91
N LEU A 146 -11.42 -8.35 8.91
CA LEU A 146 -10.41 -8.77 9.88
C LEU A 146 -9.84 -7.51 10.53
N THR A 147 -10.11 -7.33 11.81
CA THR A 147 -9.48 -6.30 12.63
C THR A 147 -8.38 -6.95 13.46
N ILE A 148 -7.20 -6.33 13.46
CA ILE A 148 -6.05 -6.75 14.27
C ILE A 148 -5.65 -5.53 15.10
N ALA A 149 -5.93 -5.60 16.39
CA ALA A 149 -5.73 -4.51 17.33
C ALA A 149 -4.53 -4.82 18.23
N THR A 150 -3.51 -3.96 18.24
CA THR A 150 -2.35 -4.09 19.12
C THR A 150 -2.31 -2.94 20.13
N GLY A 151 -2.13 -3.25 21.41
CA GLY A 151 -2.17 -2.24 22.48
C GLY A 151 -0.98 -1.26 22.47
N THR A 152 0.15 -1.66 21.91
CA THR A 152 1.36 -0.84 21.72
C THR A 152 1.91 -1.01 20.29
N ALA A 153 3.06 -0.39 20.01
CA ALA A 153 3.79 -0.55 18.75
C ALA A 153 4.27 -1.99 18.58
N ALA A 154 3.43 -2.80 17.94
CA ALA A 154 3.69 -4.20 17.61
C ALA A 154 3.51 -4.40 16.10
N THR A 155 4.06 -5.49 15.58
CA THR A 155 4.02 -5.81 14.15
C THR A 155 2.98 -6.87 13.86
N VAL A 156 2.12 -6.58 12.89
CA VAL A 156 1.25 -7.56 12.24
C VAL A 156 1.96 -8.03 10.98
N GLN A 157 2.31 -9.31 10.93
CA GLN A 157 3.10 -9.88 9.84
C GLN A 157 2.28 -10.86 8.99
N PHE A 158 2.26 -10.63 7.68
CA PHE A 158 1.66 -11.54 6.69
C PHE A 158 2.74 -12.16 5.81
N ASN A 159 3.12 -13.40 6.11
CA ASN A 159 4.12 -14.16 5.34
C ASN A 159 3.52 -14.97 4.19
N GLY A 160 2.20 -15.17 4.20
CA GLY A 160 1.44 -15.81 3.12
C GLY A 160 0.47 -14.85 2.45
N THR A 161 0.04 -15.22 1.24
CA THR A 161 -0.89 -14.39 0.45
C THR A 161 -2.23 -14.21 1.13
N VAL A 162 -2.79 -13.00 1.04
CA VAL A 162 -4.05 -12.62 1.69
C VAL A 162 -5.15 -12.44 0.64
N GLY A 163 -6.31 -13.04 0.86
CA GLY A 163 -7.50 -12.90 0.02
C GLY A 163 -7.42 -13.60 -1.34
N ASN A 164 -6.52 -14.57 -1.52
CA ASN A 164 -6.26 -15.19 -2.83
C ASN A 164 -7.35 -16.17 -3.30
N THR A 165 -8.00 -16.86 -2.36
CA THR A 165 -9.02 -17.89 -2.64
C THR A 165 -10.41 -17.30 -2.43
N TYR A 166 -10.58 -16.62 -1.29
CA TYR A 166 -11.78 -15.88 -0.95
C TYR A 166 -11.36 -14.52 -0.41
N ALA A 167 -11.85 -13.47 -1.07
CA ALA A 167 -11.50 -12.09 -0.75
C ALA A 167 -11.76 -11.77 0.72
N LEU A 168 -10.88 -10.96 1.33
CA LEU A 168 -11.13 -10.38 2.63
C LEU A 168 -12.06 -9.18 2.50
N GLY A 169 -12.78 -8.88 3.57
CA GLY A 169 -13.50 -7.62 3.73
C GLY A 169 -12.51 -6.48 3.98
N ALA A 170 -12.87 -5.56 4.86
CA ALA A 170 -11.92 -4.59 5.39
C ALA A 170 -10.86 -5.29 6.24
N ILE A 171 -9.59 -4.99 5.98
CA ILE A 171 -8.46 -5.31 6.85
C ILE A 171 -8.08 -4.05 7.62
N ALA A 172 -8.12 -4.10 8.94
CA ALA A 172 -7.77 -2.97 9.79
C ALA A 172 -6.69 -3.37 10.81
N ILE A 173 -5.53 -2.72 10.76
CA ILE A 173 -4.42 -2.88 11.71
C ILE A 173 -4.40 -1.63 12.60
N THR A 174 -4.97 -1.77 13.79
CA THR A 174 -5.29 -0.66 14.70
C THR A 174 -4.48 -0.77 15.98
N GLY A 175 -4.29 0.36 16.65
CA GLY A 175 -3.47 0.41 17.86
C GLY A 175 -2.62 1.67 17.91
N THR A 176 -1.90 1.87 19.01
CA THR A 176 -0.90 2.94 19.09
C THR A 176 0.32 2.54 18.26
N SER A 177 0.32 2.97 17.00
CA SER A 177 1.38 2.67 16.02
C SER A 177 1.50 1.17 15.67
N ALA A 178 0.38 0.46 15.52
CA ALA A 178 0.37 -0.92 15.06
C ALA A 178 0.94 -1.01 13.64
N ALA A 179 2.09 -1.67 13.50
CA ALA A 179 2.84 -1.73 12.26
C ALA A 179 2.39 -2.91 11.39
N LEU A 180 2.51 -2.74 10.08
CA LEU A 180 2.36 -3.80 9.09
C LEU A 180 3.74 -4.23 8.60
N ASP A 181 3.97 -5.53 8.55
CA ASP A 181 5.05 -6.18 7.81
C ASP A 181 4.43 -7.11 6.76
N LEU A 182 4.50 -6.70 5.49
CA LEU A 182 3.85 -7.38 4.38
C LEU A 182 4.88 -8.12 3.51
N ASN A 183 5.15 -9.38 3.84
CA ASN A 183 6.07 -10.24 3.08
C ASN A 183 5.40 -10.94 1.88
N ALA A 184 4.07 -11.00 1.85
CA ALA A 184 3.31 -11.60 0.76
C ALA A 184 2.08 -10.76 0.40
N ALA A 185 1.65 -10.83 -0.87
CA ALA A 185 0.67 -9.89 -1.40
C ALA A 185 -0.70 -10.00 -0.74
N ILE A 186 -1.34 -8.83 -0.52
CA ILE A 186 -2.79 -8.73 -0.38
C ILE A 186 -3.36 -8.70 -1.79
N THR A 187 -4.00 -9.79 -2.20
CA THR A 187 -4.48 -9.98 -3.58
C THR A 187 -5.91 -9.53 -3.78
N ASN A 188 -6.75 -9.60 -2.74
CA ASN A 188 -8.12 -9.10 -2.81
C ASN A 188 -8.67 -8.83 -1.39
N ALA A 189 -8.76 -7.56 -1.03
CA ALA A 189 -9.48 -7.10 0.14
C ALA A 189 -10.43 -5.95 -0.24
N THR A 190 -11.45 -5.67 0.58
CA THR A 190 -12.31 -4.50 0.32
C THR A 190 -11.57 -3.20 0.58
N SER A 191 -10.76 -3.16 1.65
CA SER A 191 -9.94 -2.01 2.04
C SER A 191 -8.79 -2.44 2.95
N LEU A 192 -7.78 -1.58 3.07
CA LEU A 192 -6.69 -1.72 4.04
C LEU A 192 -6.53 -0.42 4.84
N SER A 193 -6.45 -0.51 6.16
CA SER A 193 -6.06 0.62 7.02
C SER A 193 -5.00 0.18 8.01
N VAL A 194 -3.92 0.94 8.11
CA VAL A 194 -2.80 0.70 9.03
C VAL A 194 -2.54 1.96 9.85
N SER A 195 -2.53 1.82 11.16
CA SER A 195 -2.34 2.93 12.11
C SER A 195 -0.87 3.30 12.37
N GLY A 196 0.05 2.35 12.22
CA GLY A 196 1.49 2.53 12.39
C GLY A 196 2.28 2.50 11.08
N ALA A 197 3.58 2.24 11.21
CA ALA A 197 4.48 2.09 10.08
C ALA A 197 4.08 0.90 9.20
N SER A 198 4.31 0.98 7.89
CA SER A 198 4.06 -0.13 6.97
C SER A 198 5.31 -0.47 6.19
N ASP A 199 5.80 -1.69 6.34
CA ASP A 199 6.79 -2.28 5.45
C ASP A 199 6.07 -3.04 4.33
N LEU A 200 6.17 -2.52 3.11
CA LEU A 200 5.58 -3.09 1.91
C LEU A 200 6.65 -3.91 1.17
N GLY A 201 6.75 -5.18 1.56
CA GLY A 201 7.51 -6.22 0.87
C GLY A 201 6.72 -6.93 -0.23
N ALA A 202 5.48 -6.52 -0.51
CA ALA A 202 4.64 -7.09 -1.55
C ALA A 202 3.53 -6.14 -2.04
N ASN A 203 2.85 -6.53 -3.12
CA ASN A 203 1.74 -5.77 -3.72
C ASN A 203 0.48 -5.78 -2.85
N VAL A 204 -0.33 -4.73 -2.99
CA VAL A 204 -1.64 -4.61 -2.33
C VAL A 204 -2.72 -4.29 -3.35
N THR A 205 -3.72 -5.15 -3.45
CA THR A 205 -4.91 -4.97 -4.27
C THR A 205 -6.15 -4.94 -3.39
N THR A 206 -6.87 -3.82 -3.45
CA THR A 206 -8.15 -3.60 -2.79
C THR A 206 -9.23 -3.21 -3.81
N THR A 207 -10.49 -3.58 -3.54
CA THR A 207 -11.57 -3.55 -4.56
C THR A 207 -12.77 -2.68 -4.20
N GLY A 208 -12.88 -2.14 -2.98
CA GLY A 208 -14.16 -1.60 -2.52
C GLY A 208 -14.17 -0.28 -1.76
N ASN A 209 -13.04 0.29 -1.31
CA ASN A 209 -13.13 1.56 -0.56
C ASN A 209 -11.86 2.42 -0.51
N SER A 210 -10.79 1.94 0.13
CA SER A 210 -9.56 2.72 0.29
C SER A 210 -8.38 1.88 0.77
N GLN A 211 -7.18 2.41 0.54
CA GLN A 211 -5.97 2.05 1.26
C GLN A 211 -5.50 3.26 2.08
N THR A 212 -5.36 3.09 3.39
CA THR A 212 -4.90 4.15 4.30
C THR A 212 -3.66 3.69 5.06
N TYR A 213 -2.56 4.39 4.86
CA TYR A 213 -1.31 4.19 5.59
C TYR A 213 -1.07 5.43 6.48
N SER A 214 -1.31 5.28 7.78
CA SER A 214 -1.28 6.41 8.73
C SER A 214 0.13 6.75 9.20
N GLY A 215 1.00 5.74 9.33
CA GLY A 215 2.42 5.91 9.63
C GLY A 215 3.31 5.96 8.39
N PRO A 216 4.64 6.02 8.59
CA PRO A 216 5.60 6.01 7.48
C PRO A 216 5.55 4.67 6.74
N VAL A 217 5.71 4.73 5.42
CA VAL A 217 5.76 3.56 4.55
C VAL A 217 7.20 3.36 4.08
N THR A 218 7.69 2.13 4.21
CA THR A 218 8.94 1.67 3.61
C THR A 218 8.62 0.67 2.51
N LEU A 219 9.20 0.83 1.33
CA LEU A 219 9.19 -0.18 0.28
C LEU A 219 10.40 -1.09 0.49
N SER A 220 10.16 -2.40 0.59
CA SER A 220 11.20 -3.43 0.65
C SER A 220 11.31 -4.22 -0.65
N THR A 221 10.43 -3.92 -1.62
CA THR A 221 10.47 -4.42 -3.00
C THR A 221 9.78 -3.45 -3.94
N ASN A 222 9.89 -3.70 -5.25
CA ASN A 222 9.06 -3.01 -6.25
C ASN A 222 7.59 -3.33 -5.97
N THR A 223 6.81 -2.30 -5.67
CA THR A 223 5.46 -2.45 -5.13
C THR A 223 4.43 -1.85 -6.07
N THR A 224 3.38 -2.63 -6.35
CA THR A 224 2.17 -2.15 -7.01
C THR A 224 1.03 -2.08 -6.00
N LEU A 225 0.42 -0.89 -5.89
CA LEU A 225 -0.81 -0.68 -5.15
C LEU A 225 -1.97 -0.48 -6.13
N THR A 226 -2.99 -1.32 -6.04
CA THR A 226 -4.21 -1.22 -6.84
C THR A 226 -5.39 -0.97 -5.92
N ASP A 227 -6.15 0.09 -6.17
CA ASP A 227 -7.39 0.33 -5.44
C ASP A 227 -8.51 0.85 -6.35
N ALA A 228 -9.74 0.55 -5.96
CA ALA A 228 -10.95 1.07 -6.60
C ALA A 228 -11.40 2.43 -6.01
N GLY A 229 -10.96 2.79 -4.80
CA GLY A 229 -11.26 4.05 -4.14
C GLY A 229 -10.00 4.85 -3.81
N ASN A 230 -9.91 5.49 -2.64
CA ASN A 230 -8.78 6.40 -2.37
C ASN A 230 -7.55 5.69 -1.80
N ILE A 231 -6.35 6.15 -2.17
CA ILE A 231 -5.09 5.75 -1.52
C ILE A 231 -4.51 6.97 -0.80
N LEU A 232 -4.34 6.85 0.52
CA LEU A 232 -3.82 7.90 1.40
C LEU A 232 -2.55 7.44 2.12
N PHE A 233 -1.49 8.21 1.93
CA PHE A 233 -0.27 8.16 2.74
C PHE A 233 -0.24 9.40 3.65
N SER A 234 -0.41 9.16 4.95
CA SER A 234 -0.45 10.23 5.96
C SER A 234 0.95 10.65 6.46
N SER A 235 2.00 9.99 5.97
CA SER A 235 3.39 10.24 6.34
C SER A 235 4.32 9.99 5.15
N THR A 236 5.62 9.80 5.41
CA THR A 236 6.61 9.57 4.36
C THR A 236 6.42 8.23 3.64
N VAL A 237 6.89 8.17 2.41
CA VAL A 237 7.02 6.93 1.62
C VAL A 237 8.45 6.85 1.14
N ASP A 238 9.24 5.91 1.63
CA ASP A 238 10.67 5.77 1.32
C ASP A 238 11.00 4.35 0.86
N GLY A 239 12.14 4.17 0.18
CA GLY A 239 12.68 2.86 -0.20
C GLY A 239 13.28 2.87 -1.60
N ALA A 240 14.42 2.18 -1.80
CA ALA A 240 15.16 2.20 -3.06
C ALA A 240 14.50 1.30 -4.15
N TYR A 241 13.19 1.38 -4.29
CA TYR A 241 12.35 0.56 -5.15
C TYR A 241 11.33 1.42 -5.90
N SER A 242 10.74 0.85 -6.94
CA SER A 242 9.70 1.53 -7.71
C SER A 242 8.34 1.35 -7.04
N LEU A 243 7.52 2.40 -7.08
CA LEU A 243 6.12 2.37 -6.68
C LEU A 243 5.22 2.60 -7.90
N THR A 244 4.37 1.64 -8.20
CA THR A 244 3.28 1.79 -9.17
C THR A 244 1.96 1.88 -8.41
N ILE A 245 1.16 2.90 -8.69
CA ILE A 245 -0.17 3.05 -8.10
C ILE A 245 -1.21 3.12 -9.22
N VAL A 246 -2.16 2.18 -9.17
CA VAL A 246 -3.23 2.07 -10.16
C VAL A 246 -4.57 2.26 -9.46
N ASN A 247 -5.19 3.40 -9.71
CA ASN A 247 -6.57 3.64 -9.33
C ASN A 247 -7.53 3.27 -10.48
N THR A 248 -8.43 2.31 -10.26
CA THR A 248 -9.24 1.74 -11.34
C THR A 248 -10.64 2.35 -11.49
N SER A 249 -11.11 3.17 -10.54
CA SER A 249 -12.49 3.68 -10.54
C SER A 249 -12.65 5.10 -9.99
N SER A 250 -11.77 6.01 -10.42
CA SER A 250 -11.85 7.46 -10.12
C SER A 250 -11.53 7.86 -8.67
N GLY A 251 -10.81 7.03 -7.93
CA GLY A 251 -10.27 7.40 -6.63
C GLY A 251 -9.04 8.31 -6.72
N ASN A 252 -8.80 9.01 -5.62
CA ASN A 252 -7.72 9.97 -5.46
C ASN A 252 -6.50 9.33 -4.80
N ILE A 253 -5.32 9.87 -5.10
CA ILE A 253 -4.07 9.51 -4.43
C ILE A 253 -3.57 10.74 -3.69
N THR A 254 -3.29 10.58 -2.39
CA THR A 254 -2.78 11.66 -1.54
C THR A 254 -1.50 11.24 -0.81
N PHE A 255 -0.43 11.99 -1.03
CA PHE A 255 0.80 11.94 -0.25
C PHE A 255 0.89 13.22 0.59
N THR A 256 0.60 13.10 1.88
CA THR A 256 0.70 14.25 2.80
C THR A 256 2.14 14.52 3.24
N GLY A 257 2.96 13.46 3.33
CA GLY A 257 4.39 13.52 3.60
C GLY A 257 5.25 13.45 2.34
N ALA A 258 6.56 13.61 2.53
CA ALA A 258 7.53 13.51 1.43
C ALA A 258 7.62 12.06 0.89
N VAL A 259 7.79 11.94 -0.43
CA VAL A 259 8.07 10.68 -1.11
C VAL A 259 9.55 10.61 -1.47
N GLY A 260 10.23 9.55 -1.06
CA GLY A 260 11.66 9.31 -1.25
C GLY A 260 12.59 10.30 -0.55
N GLY A 261 12.10 10.99 0.48
CA GLY A 261 12.83 12.04 1.18
C GLY A 261 14.13 11.55 1.82
N THR A 262 14.08 10.42 2.51
CA THR A 262 15.24 9.79 3.15
C THR A 262 15.93 8.84 2.19
N THR A 263 15.16 7.94 1.58
CA THR A 263 15.63 6.94 0.63
C THR A 263 14.86 7.12 -0.67
N PRO A 264 15.47 7.77 -1.68
CA PRO A 264 14.81 8.04 -2.96
C PRO A 264 14.22 6.78 -3.58
N LEU A 265 13.01 6.89 -4.12
CA LEU A 265 12.42 5.83 -4.94
C LEU A 265 13.22 5.63 -6.23
N THR A 266 13.05 4.48 -6.88
CA THR A 266 13.66 4.21 -8.20
C THR A 266 12.70 4.39 -9.37
N GLY A 267 11.49 4.85 -9.07
CA GLY A 267 10.45 5.19 -10.03
C GLY A 267 9.12 5.36 -9.30
N LEU A 268 8.26 6.21 -9.84
CA LEU A 268 6.92 6.46 -9.30
C LEU A 268 5.95 6.62 -10.47
N ASP A 269 5.09 5.62 -10.67
CA ASP A 269 4.04 5.66 -11.71
C ASP A 269 2.66 5.72 -11.06
N ILE A 270 1.88 6.73 -11.42
CA ILE A 270 0.63 7.08 -10.74
C ILE A 270 -0.48 7.18 -11.76
N THR A 271 -1.51 6.34 -11.65
CA THR A 271 -2.80 6.49 -12.33
C THR A 271 -3.89 6.81 -11.32
N THR A 272 -4.55 7.97 -11.47
CA THR A 272 -5.52 8.48 -10.49
C THR A 272 -6.54 9.42 -11.08
N ASN A 273 -7.58 9.71 -10.31
CA ASN A 273 -8.46 10.83 -10.60
C ASN A 273 -7.78 12.15 -10.24
N THR A 274 -7.52 12.37 -8.95
CA THR A 274 -6.79 13.53 -8.42
C THR A 274 -5.56 13.08 -7.64
N LEU A 275 -4.40 13.64 -7.97
CA LEU A 275 -3.17 13.55 -7.17
C LEU A 275 -3.02 14.82 -6.30
N THR A 276 -2.79 14.63 -5.01
CA THR A 276 -2.26 15.66 -4.12
C THR A 276 -0.96 15.15 -3.50
N ALA A 277 0.16 15.83 -3.70
CA ALA A 277 1.43 15.39 -3.13
C ALA A 277 2.27 16.56 -2.57
N ALA A 278 3.08 16.23 -1.56
CA ALA A 278 4.14 17.07 -1.03
C ALA A 278 5.41 16.96 -1.90
N ALA A 279 6.60 16.98 -1.29
CA ALA A 279 7.87 16.82 -2.01
C ALA A 279 8.06 15.38 -2.53
N ILE A 280 8.70 15.24 -3.69
CA ILE A 280 9.00 13.95 -4.31
C ILE A 280 10.48 13.90 -4.68
N LYS A 281 11.16 12.84 -4.27
CA LYS A 281 12.54 12.55 -4.64
C LYS A 281 12.62 11.12 -5.15
N SER A 282 13.07 10.97 -6.39
CA SER A 282 13.12 9.68 -7.08
C SER A 282 14.26 9.67 -8.10
N THR A 283 14.62 8.48 -8.56
CA THR A 283 15.32 8.28 -9.83
C THR A 283 14.38 7.67 -10.87
N GLY A 284 14.89 7.41 -12.08
CA GLY A 284 14.10 6.78 -13.13
C GLY A 284 13.03 7.73 -13.67
N THR A 285 11.76 7.38 -13.52
CA THR A 285 10.63 8.17 -14.03
C THR A 285 9.60 8.43 -12.94
N LEU A 286 9.17 9.69 -12.82
CA LEU A 286 7.91 10.08 -12.21
C LEU A 286 6.86 10.22 -13.33
N SER A 287 5.87 9.34 -13.37
CA SER A 287 4.77 9.34 -14.33
C SER A 287 3.46 9.67 -13.62
N VAL A 288 2.74 10.67 -14.11
CA VAL A 288 1.44 11.09 -13.57
C VAL A 288 0.37 11.05 -14.65
N ASN A 289 -0.51 10.06 -14.51
CA ASN A 289 -1.73 9.87 -15.27
C ASN A 289 -2.95 10.24 -14.41
N ASN A 290 -3.19 11.54 -14.26
CA ASN A 290 -4.34 12.08 -13.54
C ASN A 290 -5.49 12.48 -14.50
N ALA A 291 -6.73 12.22 -14.09
CA ALA A 291 -7.92 12.59 -14.86
C ALA A 291 -8.45 14.01 -14.57
N LEU A 292 -8.30 14.50 -13.33
CA LEU A 292 -8.77 15.80 -12.86
C LEU A 292 -7.62 16.69 -12.38
N ALA A 293 -7.96 17.92 -11.96
CA ALA A 293 -7.00 18.87 -11.42
C ALA A 293 -6.23 18.25 -10.23
N SER A 294 -4.91 18.24 -10.33
CA SER A 294 -3.97 17.62 -9.41
C SER A 294 -2.84 18.59 -9.08
N SER A 295 -2.17 18.38 -7.96
CA SER A 295 -1.05 19.23 -7.54
C SER A 295 0.08 18.45 -6.88
N ILE A 296 1.30 18.86 -7.19
CA ILE A 296 2.50 18.54 -6.42
C ILE A 296 3.00 19.88 -5.86
N THR A 297 2.88 20.04 -4.56
CA THR A 297 3.14 21.31 -3.86
C THR A 297 4.58 21.47 -3.44
N GLY A 298 5.27 20.36 -3.17
CA GLY A 298 6.69 20.35 -2.80
C GLY A 298 7.63 20.31 -4.01
N ILE A 299 8.93 20.32 -3.71
CA ILE A 299 10.00 20.20 -4.70
C ILE A 299 10.06 18.75 -5.21
N ILE A 300 10.17 18.61 -6.52
CA ILE A 300 10.56 17.39 -7.22
C ILE A 300 12.08 17.45 -7.44
N SER A 301 12.79 16.41 -6.99
CA SER A 301 14.26 16.36 -7.05
C SER A 301 14.78 14.99 -7.48
N ASP A 302 16.01 14.97 -7.99
CA ASP A 302 16.72 13.75 -8.33
C ASP A 302 17.10 12.95 -7.07
N GLY A 303 17.13 11.63 -7.23
CA GLY A 303 17.88 10.73 -6.36
C GLY A 303 19.35 10.68 -6.76
N THR A 304 19.87 9.47 -6.96
CA THR A 304 21.27 9.24 -7.38
C THR A 304 21.50 9.47 -8.87
N THR A 305 20.45 9.40 -9.69
CA THR A 305 20.47 9.66 -11.13
C THR A 305 19.33 10.61 -11.50
N ALA A 306 19.43 11.19 -12.70
CA ALA A 306 18.43 12.10 -13.23
C ALA A 306 17.03 11.44 -13.25
N LEU A 307 16.04 12.17 -12.75
CA LEU A 307 14.63 11.82 -12.77
C LEU A 307 13.94 12.40 -14.00
N ALA A 308 13.38 11.54 -14.84
CA ALA A 308 12.45 11.96 -15.88
C ALA A 308 11.07 12.23 -15.27
N VAL A 309 10.37 13.25 -15.76
CA VAL A 309 9.00 13.59 -15.33
C VAL A 309 8.07 13.49 -16.52
N THR A 310 7.02 12.69 -16.43
CA THR A 310 6.05 12.46 -17.50
C THR A 310 4.64 12.78 -17.04
N LYS A 311 3.97 13.66 -17.78
CA LYS A 311 2.55 13.97 -17.64
C LYS A 311 1.77 13.30 -18.77
N SER A 312 0.98 12.28 -18.45
CA SER A 312 0.30 11.43 -19.43
C SER A 312 -1.23 11.40 -19.29
N GLY A 313 -1.78 11.93 -18.19
CA GLY A 313 -3.22 11.95 -17.96
C GLY A 313 -3.95 13.11 -18.64
N VAL A 314 -5.26 13.00 -18.82
CA VAL A 314 -6.08 14.05 -19.47
C VAL A 314 -6.31 15.29 -18.60
N GLY A 315 -6.12 15.18 -17.29
CA GLY A 315 -6.33 16.26 -16.32
C GLY A 315 -5.21 17.30 -16.30
N THR A 316 -5.33 18.27 -15.40
CA THR A 316 -4.30 19.27 -15.12
C THR A 316 -3.43 18.83 -13.97
N LEU A 317 -2.10 18.84 -14.12
CA LEU A 317 -1.15 18.70 -13.01
C LEU A 317 -0.45 20.03 -12.79
N THR A 318 -0.62 20.62 -11.60
CA THR A 318 0.08 21.84 -11.21
C THR A 318 1.31 21.50 -10.40
N LEU A 319 2.47 21.98 -10.83
CA LEU A 319 3.72 21.88 -10.07
C LEU A 319 4.02 23.23 -9.44
N SER A 320 4.16 23.28 -8.11
CA SER A 320 4.32 24.56 -7.39
C SER A 320 5.71 24.75 -6.78
N GLY A 321 6.52 23.68 -6.68
CA GLY A 321 7.91 23.79 -6.26
C GLY A 321 8.79 24.38 -7.37
N ALA A 322 9.81 25.14 -6.99
CA ALA A 322 10.98 25.36 -7.84
C ALA A 322 11.77 24.04 -7.85
N ASN A 323 11.59 23.27 -8.92
CA ASN A 323 12.03 21.89 -8.97
C ASN A 323 13.52 21.80 -9.32
N THR A 324 14.18 20.69 -8.95
CA THR A 324 15.63 20.53 -9.13
C THR A 324 16.02 19.23 -9.83
N TYR A 325 15.05 18.47 -10.35
CA TYR A 325 15.34 17.26 -11.12
C TYR A 325 16.03 17.62 -12.45
N THR A 326 16.93 16.79 -12.96
CA THR A 326 17.70 17.14 -14.18
C THR A 326 17.30 16.35 -15.41
N GLY A 327 16.41 15.37 -15.27
CA GLY A 327 15.93 14.55 -16.38
C GLY A 327 14.91 15.23 -17.28
N LEU A 328 14.53 14.53 -18.36
CA LEU A 328 13.60 15.00 -19.38
C LEU A 328 12.19 15.21 -18.78
N THR A 329 11.56 16.34 -19.09
CA THR A 329 10.13 16.55 -18.89
C THR A 329 9.37 16.18 -20.16
N THR A 330 8.37 15.31 -20.05
CA THR A 330 7.49 14.90 -21.15
C THR A 330 6.04 15.22 -20.84
N VAL A 331 5.33 15.88 -21.76
CA VAL A 331 3.88 16.11 -21.68
C VAL A 331 3.21 15.44 -22.87
N SER A 332 2.46 14.37 -22.59
CA SER A 332 1.81 13.52 -23.58
C SER A 332 0.29 13.61 -23.58
N ALA A 333 -0.33 14.16 -22.53
CA ALA A 333 -1.74 14.53 -22.53
C ALA A 333 -2.07 15.54 -21.43
N GLY A 334 -3.20 16.22 -21.56
CA GLY A 334 -3.70 17.17 -20.57
C GLY A 334 -2.75 18.35 -20.37
N SER A 335 -2.88 19.03 -19.22
CA SER A 335 -2.07 20.22 -18.92
C SER A 335 -1.03 19.93 -17.84
N LEU A 336 0.23 20.28 -18.08
CA LEU A 336 1.25 20.49 -17.06
C LEU A 336 1.33 22.00 -16.80
N THR A 337 0.82 22.45 -15.66
CA THR A 337 0.68 23.87 -15.31
C THR A 337 1.71 24.30 -14.27
N TYR A 338 2.23 25.51 -14.46
CA TYR A 338 3.19 26.11 -13.55
C TYR A 338 2.47 26.83 -12.41
N GLY A 339 2.94 26.57 -11.19
CA GLY A 339 2.58 27.32 -9.99
C GLY A 339 3.69 28.22 -9.47
N ASN A 340 4.88 28.21 -10.09
CA ASN A 340 6.05 28.99 -9.69
C ASN A 340 7.01 29.18 -10.89
N ASN A 341 8.05 29.99 -10.73
CA ASN A 341 9.22 29.96 -11.62
C ASN A 341 10.08 28.72 -11.32
N ASP A 342 10.90 28.33 -12.28
CA ASP A 342 11.78 27.15 -12.24
C ASP A 342 10.99 25.86 -11.95
N VAL A 343 9.79 25.74 -12.55
CA VAL A 343 8.89 24.59 -12.33
C VAL A 343 9.37 23.36 -13.08
N ILE A 344 9.82 23.49 -14.32
CA ILE A 344 10.56 22.44 -14.98
C ILE A 344 12.02 22.86 -14.94
N SER A 345 12.83 22.04 -14.26
CA SER A 345 14.24 22.30 -14.01
C SER A 345 15.05 22.23 -15.31
N THR A 346 16.37 22.19 -15.23
CA THR A 346 17.29 22.37 -16.36
C THR A 346 17.27 21.26 -17.43
N GLY A 347 16.47 20.21 -17.23
CA GLY A 347 16.32 19.10 -18.17
C GLY A 347 15.70 19.52 -19.51
N GLY A 348 15.74 18.63 -20.50
CA GLY A 348 15.02 18.83 -21.76
C GLY A 348 13.50 18.81 -21.56
N VAL A 349 12.77 19.24 -22.59
CA VAL A 349 11.30 19.26 -22.61
C VAL A 349 10.80 18.61 -23.90
N THR A 350 9.81 17.74 -23.81
CA THR A 350 9.08 17.17 -24.94
C THR A 350 7.59 17.33 -24.75
N VAL A 351 6.90 17.90 -25.73
CA VAL A 351 5.43 17.94 -25.79
C VAL A 351 5.01 17.21 -27.06
N ASN A 352 4.30 16.09 -26.90
CA ASN A 352 4.10 15.13 -28.00
C ASN A 352 2.69 14.54 -28.11
N GLY A 353 1.74 15.01 -27.30
CA GLY A 353 0.33 14.62 -27.39
C GLY A 353 -0.54 15.68 -28.06
N SER A 354 -1.57 15.26 -28.79
CA SER A 354 -2.51 16.18 -29.45
C SER A 354 -3.28 17.08 -28.47
N THR A 355 -3.51 16.60 -27.23
CA THR A 355 -4.16 17.36 -26.14
C THR A 355 -3.16 17.83 -25.08
N ALA A 356 -1.86 17.63 -25.31
CA ALA A 356 -0.81 18.00 -24.36
C ALA A 356 -0.62 19.51 -24.34
N ILE A 357 -0.56 20.10 -23.15
CA ILE A 357 -0.34 21.53 -22.93
C ILE A 357 0.74 21.68 -21.87
N LEU A 358 1.85 22.33 -22.22
CA LEU A 358 2.75 22.93 -21.25
C LEU A 358 2.28 24.36 -20.98
N ALA A 359 1.77 24.65 -19.78
CA ALA A 359 1.15 25.91 -19.42
C ALA A 359 1.98 26.69 -18.41
N LEU A 360 2.76 27.66 -18.90
CA LEU A 360 3.65 28.49 -18.09
C LEU A 360 2.90 29.56 -17.29
N GLY A 361 1.74 30.01 -17.77
CA GLY A 361 1.09 31.20 -17.23
C GLY A 361 2.04 32.41 -17.29
N SER A 362 2.22 33.09 -16.16
CA SER A 362 3.16 34.22 -15.99
C SER A 362 4.58 33.81 -15.59
N PHE A 363 4.82 32.51 -15.39
CA PHE A 363 6.08 32.01 -14.87
C PHE A 363 7.10 31.75 -16.00
N THR A 364 8.37 31.72 -15.64
CA THR A 364 9.48 31.63 -16.60
C THR A 364 10.49 30.59 -16.14
N ASP A 365 10.99 29.79 -17.10
CA ASP A 365 11.99 28.73 -16.87
C ASP A 365 13.13 28.78 -17.89
N SER A 366 14.28 28.25 -17.48
CA SER A 366 15.40 27.92 -18.37
C SER A 366 15.63 26.41 -18.42
N VAL A 367 15.51 25.83 -19.61
CA VAL A 367 15.50 24.39 -19.84
C VAL A 367 16.53 23.98 -20.89
N GLY A 368 16.77 22.67 -21.02
CA GLY A 368 17.57 22.09 -22.09
C GLY A 368 16.90 22.19 -23.47
N ALA A 369 17.09 21.17 -24.30
CA ALA A 369 16.44 21.12 -25.62
C ALA A 369 14.91 21.04 -25.47
N VAL A 370 14.17 21.78 -26.28
CA VAL A 370 12.70 21.75 -26.31
C VAL A 370 12.23 21.12 -27.61
N THR A 371 11.43 20.06 -27.53
CA THR A 371 10.84 19.38 -28.68
C THR A 371 9.32 19.47 -28.60
N LEU A 372 8.68 20.00 -29.64
CA LEU A 372 7.23 20.08 -29.76
C LEU A 372 6.82 19.38 -31.07
N THR A 373 6.20 18.19 -30.94
CA THR A 373 5.73 17.41 -32.09
C THR A 373 4.22 17.45 -32.24
N GLN A 374 3.49 17.67 -31.15
CA GLN A 374 2.03 17.87 -31.11
C GLN A 374 1.67 18.69 -29.87
N GLY A 375 0.48 19.30 -29.85
CA GLY A 375 -0.03 19.97 -28.66
C GLY A 375 0.43 21.42 -28.53
N GLN A 376 0.57 21.93 -27.30
CA GLN A 376 0.70 23.36 -27.07
C GLN A 376 1.76 23.70 -26.02
N ILE A 377 2.43 24.85 -26.22
CA ILE A 377 3.21 25.56 -25.20
C ILE A 377 2.58 26.93 -25.02
N THR A 378 2.02 27.20 -23.84
CA THR A 378 1.22 28.40 -23.59
C THR A 378 1.82 29.29 -22.50
N GLY A 379 1.67 30.61 -22.67
CA GLY A 379 2.13 31.63 -21.72
C GLY A 379 1.33 32.92 -21.87
N THR A 380 1.70 33.98 -21.15
CA THR A 380 0.99 35.27 -21.22
C THR A 380 1.22 36.09 -22.50
N GLY A 381 2.27 35.79 -23.26
CA GLY A 381 2.76 36.65 -24.35
C GLY A 381 3.49 37.90 -23.88
N SER A 382 3.78 38.04 -22.58
CA SER A 382 4.57 39.15 -22.01
C SER A 382 6.06 39.00 -22.32
N SER A 383 6.74 40.09 -22.68
CA SER A 383 8.20 40.11 -22.89
C SER A 383 9.02 39.89 -21.62
N THR A 384 8.39 39.81 -20.46
CA THR A 384 9.04 39.64 -19.14
C THR A 384 8.53 38.45 -18.33
N GLN A 385 7.44 37.80 -18.77
CA GLN A 385 6.72 36.77 -18.01
C GLN A 385 6.17 35.70 -18.96
N GLY A 386 6.05 34.46 -18.51
CA GLY A 386 5.56 33.38 -19.38
C GLY A 386 6.56 32.99 -20.47
N ILE A 387 7.86 33.07 -20.17
CA ILE A 387 8.95 32.84 -21.13
C ILE A 387 9.54 31.45 -20.91
N LEU A 388 9.70 30.66 -21.98
CA LEU A 388 10.46 29.42 -21.96
C LEU A 388 11.81 29.66 -22.64
N THR A 389 12.90 29.60 -21.87
CA THR A 389 14.25 29.79 -22.40
C THR A 389 14.92 28.43 -22.62
N SER A 390 15.38 28.14 -23.84
CA SER A 390 16.13 26.92 -24.13
C SER A 390 17.64 27.19 -24.26
N THR A 391 18.45 26.40 -23.57
CA THR A 391 19.91 26.46 -23.68
C THR A 391 20.46 25.67 -24.87
N SER A 392 19.66 24.77 -25.44
CA SER A 392 20.08 23.84 -26.51
C SER A 392 19.26 23.99 -27.80
N GLY A 393 18.18 24.76 -27.76
CA GLY A 393 17.32 25.12 -28.86
C GLY A 393 16.03 24.34 -28.98
N PHE A 394 15.21 24.81 -29.92
CA PHE A 394 13.85 24.34 -30.15
C PHE A 394 13.78 23.48 -31.41
N THR A 395 13.06 22.35 -31.32
CA THR A 395 12.66 21.49 -32.43
C THR A 395 11.14 21.47 -32.50
N LEU A 396 10.59 22.20 -33.48
CA LEU A 396 9.15 22.24 -33.77
C LEU A 396 8.91 21.33 -34.97
N ASN A 397 8.45 20.10 -34.73
CA ASN A 397 8.33 19.06 -35.76
C ASN A 397 6.93 18.42 -35.75
N PRO A 398 5.91 19.12 -36.28
CA PRO A 398 4.57 18.56 -36.45
C PRO A 398 4.58 17.48 -37.55
N ALA A 399 4.87 16.22 -37.21
CA ALA A 399 4.93 15.14 -38.20
C ALA A 399 3.56 14.82 -38.86
N SER A 400 2.44 15.13 -38.18
CA SER A 400 1.07 14.94 -38.71
C SER A 400 -0.04 15.69 -37.94
N GLY A 401 0.29 16.62 -37.04
CA GLY A 401 -0.67 17.32 -36.18
C GLY A 401 -0.39 18.81 -36.03
N THR A 402 -1.32 19.56 -35.42
CA THR A 402 -1.13 20.98 -35.14
C THR A 402 -0.29 21.17 -33.87
N VAL A 403 0.68 22.08 -33.94
CA VAL A 403 1.39 22.60 -32.76
C VAL A 403 0.97 24.05 -32.54
N THR A 404 0.79 24.48 -31.29
CA THR A 404 0.45 25.87 -30.95
C THR A 404 1.43 26.41 -29.92
N VAL A 405 1.99 27.59 -30.18
CA VAL A 405 2.87 28.27 -29.22
C VAL A 405 2.31 29.68 -28.97
N THR A 406 1.94 29.97 -27.72
CA THR A 406 1.59 31.32 -27.26
C THR A 406 2.52 31.85 -26.18
N ALA A 407 3.40 31.00 -25.64
CA ALA A 407 4.50 31.43 -24.79
C ALA A 407 5.58 32.13 -25.61
N ASN A 408 6.32 33.04 -24.97
CA ASN A 408 7.52 33.59 -25.58
C ASN A 408 8.66 32.57 -25.47
N LEU A 409 9.32 32.27 -26.59
CA LEU A 409 10.44 31.34 -26.65
C LEU A 409 11.77 32.11 -26.78
N ALA A 410 12.73 31.84 -25.90
CA ALA A 410 14.02 32.51 -25.87
C ALA A 410 15.19 31.52 -25.86
N GLY A 411 16.41 31.98 -26.15
CA GLY A 411 17.65 31.20 -26.01
C GLY A 411 18.30 30.76 -27.33
N ALA A 412 19.06 29.66 -27.29
CA ALA A 412 19.90 29.22 -28.41
C ALA A 412 19.04 28.79 -29.61
N VAL A 413 19.28 29.34 -30.81
CA VAL A 413 18.51 29.00 -32.01
C VAL A 413 19.21 27.87 -32.76
N ASN A 414 18.60 26.68 -32.81
CA ASN A 414 19.10 25.60 -33.67
C ASN A 414 18.74 25.92 -35.14
N LYS A 415 19.68 25.66 -36.06
CA LYS A 415 19.71 26.20 -37.44
C LYS A 415 18.45 25.95 -38.30
N LEU A 416 17.59 25.00 -37.93
CA LEU A 416 16.36 24.63 -38.64
C LEU A 416 15.23 25.66 -38.54
N LEU A 417 15.29 26.60 -37.58
CA LEU A 417 14.25 27.65 -37.45
C LEU A 417 14.27 28.66 -38.62
N LYS A 418 15.38 28.75 -39.38
CA LYS A 418 15.51 29.68 -40.51
C LYS A 418 14.86 29.18 -41.80
N GLU A 419 14.56 27.90 -41.93
CA GLU A 419 13.97 27.32 -43.17
C GLU A 419 12.47 27.02 -43.03
N LEU A 420 11.94 26.88 -41.80
CA LEU A 420 10.53 26.55 -41.57
C LEU A 420 9.58 27.78 -41.59
N LEU A 421 10.12 29.00 -41.67
CA LEU A 421 9.34 30.24 -41.80
C LEU A 421 8.67 30.42 -43.18
N VAL A 422 8.86 29.48 -44.12
CA VAL A 422 8.41 29.62 -45.51
C VAL A 422 7.30 28.66 -45.92
N GLU A 423 7.03 27.54 -45.23
CA GLU A 423 6.09 26.52 -45.78
C GLU A 423 5.05 25.87 -44.85
N GLN A 424 4.90 26.25 -43.58
CA GLN A 424 3.78 25.75 -42.76
C GLN A 424 3.25 26.85 -41.83
N GLU A 425 1.94 26.88 -41.60
CA GLU A 425 1.20 27.86 -40.77
C GLU A 425 1.63 27.83 -39.28
N ILE A 426 2.86 28.25 -38.98
CA ILE A 426 3.34 28.46 -37.61
C ILE A 426 3.06 29.92 -37.27
N TYR A 427 2.01 30.15 -36.48
CA TYR A 427 1.66 31.48 -36.00
C TYR A 427 2.57 31.86 -34.81
N ILE A 428 3.80 32.28 -35.08
CA ILE A 428 4.67 32.93 -34.08
C ILE A 428 4.30 34.41 -34.04
N LYS A 429 3.58 34.85 -33.00
CA LYS A 429 3.46 36.29 -32.71
C LYS A 429 4.81 36.76 -32.16
N ALA A 430 5.52 37.54 -32.96
CA ALA A 430 6.76 38.21 -32.59
C ALA A 430 6.52 39.37 -31.61
#